data_AF-R6DXJ6-F1
#
_entry.id   AF-R6DXJ6-F1
#
_cell.length_a   1.000
_cell.length_b   1.000
_cell.length_c   1.000
_cell.angle_alpha   90.00
_cell.angle_beta   90.00
_cell.angle_gamma   90.00
#
_symmetry.space_group_name_H-M   'P 1'
#
loop_
_entity.id
_entity.type
_entity.pdbx_description
1 polymer ?
#
loop_
_entity_poly.entity_id
_entity_poly.type
_entity_poly.pdbx_seq_one_letter_code
_entity_poly.pdbx_strand_id
1 'polypeptide(L)'
;MAIGERIKFFRNLRGMTQKYLGMRVGFPEKTADIRMAQYESGSRTPKADLVELLADALDVSTEALNVPNIDSYTGLMHTLFALEDLYGFKIDRLDGEICIRINRQNGSTFAKMTGLLEPWEEMAQKYRNGEISREEYDQWRYRYPRSEAERVKLNSKSSEE
;
A
#
# COMPACT_ATOMS: atom_id res chain seq x y z
N MET A 1 -5.09 4.07 -9.87
CA MET A 1 -3.89 3.81 -10.66
C MET A 1 -3.94 2.36 -11.02
N ALA A 2 -3.87 2.01 -12.30
CA ALA A 2 -3.90 0.61 -12.71
C ALA A 2 -2.64 -0.12 -12.21
N ILE A 3 -2.72 -1.44 -12.07
CA ILE A 3 -1.59 -2.26 -11.59
C ILE A 3 -0.29 -2.02 -12.38
N GLY A 4 -0.39 -1.84 -13.71
CA GLY A 4 0.76 -1.55 -14.57
C GLY A 4 1.47 -0.24 -14.22
N GLU A 5 0.70 0.82 -13.97
CA GLU A 5 1.23 2.11 -13.55
C GLU A 5 1.88 2.03 -12.16
N ARG A 6 1.32 1.22 -11.24
CA ARG A 6 1.91 0.97 -9.92
C ARG A 6 3.24 0.23 -10.02
N ILE A 7 3.32 -0.81 -10.86
CA ILE A 7 4.58 -1.53 -11.13
C ILE A 7 5.64 -0.55 -11.65
N LYS A 8 5.28 0.29 -12.63
CA LYS A 8 6.18 1.32 -13.19
C LYS A 8 6.63 2.30 -12.11
N PHE A 9 5.72 2.77 -11.27
CA PHE A 9 6.00 3.69 -10.18
C PHE A 9 7.04 3.11 -9.22
N PHE A 10 6.81 1.91 -8.69
CA PHE A 10 7.74 1.27 -7.76
C PHE A 10 9.07 0.89 -8.41
N ARG A 11 9.05 0.44 -9.68
CA ARG A 11 10.28 0.16 -10.42
C ARG A 11 11.16 1.40 -10.51
N ASN A 12 10.56 2.54 -10.87
CA ASN A 12 11.27 3.83 -10.95
C ASN A 12 11.76 4.27 -9.56
N LEU A 13 10.93 4.13 -8.53
CA LEU A 13 11.30 4.44 -7.14
C LEU A 13 12.54 3.64 -6.68
N ARG A 14 12.67 2.39 -7.13
CA ARG A 14 13.81 1.52 -6.84
C ARG A 14 14.99 1.69 -7.80
N GLY A 15 14.93 2.65 -8.73
CA GLY A 15 16.00 2.89 -9.72
C GLY A 15 16.23 1.73 -10.70
N MET A 16 15.26 0.84 -10.87
CA MET A 16 15.40 -0.37 -11.69
C MET A 16 15.07 -0.11 -13.16
N THR A 17 15.80 -0.71 -14.09
CA THR A 17 15.39 -0.76 -15.51
C THR A 17 14.33 -1.83 -15.72
N GLN A 18 13.53 -1.71 -16.79
CA GLN A 18 12.55 -2.75 -17.17
C GLN A 18 13.24 -4.10 -17.42
N LYS A 19 14.40 -4.10 -18.09
CA LYS A 19 15.20 -5.31 -18.31
C LYS A 19 15.62 -5.96 -16.99
N TYR A 20 16.14 -5.16 -16.06
CA TYR A 20 16.60 -5.66 -14.76
C TYR A 20 15.45 -6.26 -13.93
N LEU A 21 14.31 -5.57 -13.83
CA LEU A 21 13.15 -6.09 -13.13
C LEU A 21 12.61 -7.37 -13.79
N GLY A 22 12.53 -7.39 -15.12
CA GLY A 22 12.09 -8.57 -15.88
C GLY A 22 12.97 -9.80 -15.62
N MET A 23 14.29 -9.61 -15.55
CA MET A 23 15.23 -10.69 -15.21
C MET A 23 15.06 -11.15 -13.75
N ARG A 24 14.85 -10.22 -12.81
CA ARG A 24 14.61 -10.53 -11.38
C ARG A 24 13.38 -11.41 -11.18
N VAL A 25 12.34 -11.24 -12.00
CA VAL A 25 11.12 -12.07 -11.97
C VAL A 25 11.18 -13.28 -12.93
N GLY A 26 12.38 -13.64 -13.41
CA GLY A 26 12.61 -14.87 -14.16
C GLY A 26 12.34 -14.81 -15.66
N PHE A 27 12.19 -13.62 -16.26
CA PHE A 27 12.06 -13.52 -17.72
C PHE A 27 13.42 -13.74 -18.42
N PRO A 28 13.43 -14.42 -19.59
CA PRO A 28 14.65 -14.55 -20.37
C PRO A 28 15.22 -13.18 -20.74
N GLU A 29 16.53 -13.02 -20.63
CA GLU A 29 17.20 -11.73 -20.83
C GLU A 29 16.82 -11.04 -22.14
N LYS A 30 16.67 -11.81 -23.23
CA LYS A 30 16.32 -11.31 -24.57
C LYS A 30 14.92 -10.68 -24.67
N THR A 31 14.02 -10.97 -23.73
CA THR A 31 12.62 -10.50 -23.78
C THR A 31 12.16 -9.84 -22.47
N ALA A 32 13.05 -9.68 -21.50
CA ALA A 32 12.73 -9.20 -20.16
C ALA A 32 12.16 -7.78 -20.18
N ASP A 33 12.78 -6.86 -20.91
CA ASP A 33 12.34 -5.48 -21.10
C ASP A 33 11.00 -5.38 -21.82
N ILE A 34 10.84 -6.08 -22.95
CA ILE A 34 9.61 -6.09 -23.76
C ILE A 34 8.42 -6.57 -22.91
N ARG A 35 8.61 -7.68 -22.18
CA ARG A 35 7.54 -8.22 -21.31
C ARG A 35 7.19 -7.26 -20.18
N MET A 36 8.18 -6.64 -19.54
CA MET A 36 7.91 -5.64 -18.49
C MET A 36 7.18 -4.41 -19.04
N ALA A 37 7.54 -3.91 -20.22
CA ALA A 37 6.86 -2.79 -20.86
C ALA A 37 5.38 -3.11 -21.18
N GLN A 38 5.06 -4.36 -21.56
CA GLN A 38 3.69 -4.79 -21.78
C GLN A 38 2.85 -4.77 -20.48
N TYR A 39 3.43 -5.16 -19.34
CA TYR A 39 2.74 -5.08 -18.05
C TYR A 39 2.60 -3.63 -17.57
N GLU A 40 3.65 -2.82 -17.67
CA GLU A 40 3.64 -1.42 -17.21
C GLU A 40 2.70 -0.51 -18.03
N SER A 41 2.49 -0.83 -19.31
CA SER A 41 1.53 -0.13 -20.17
C SER A 41 0.08 -0.58 -19.98
N GLY A 42 -0.16 -1.65 -19.23
CA GLY A 42 -1.48 -2.27 -19.12
C GLY A 42 -1.90 -3.10 -20.34
N SER A 43 -1.02 -3.27 -21.34
CA SER A 43 -1.26 -4.15 -22.50
C SER A 43 -1.43 -5.62 -22.08
N ARG A 44 -0.89 -5.99 -20.92
CA ARG A 44 -1.10 -7.27 -20.24
C ARG A 44 -1.32 -7.07 -18.76
N THR A 45 -2.18 -7.89 -18.18
CA THR A 45 -2.37 -7.97 -16.73
C THR A 45 -1.55 -9.13 -16.17
N PRO A 46 -0.67 -8.91 -15.18
CA PRO A 46 0.07 -10.01 -14.53
C PRO A 46 -0.89 -10.92 -13.75
N LYS A 47 -0.62 -12.22 -13.76
CA LYS A 47 -1.33 -13.20 -12.92
C LYS A 47 -0.79 -13.15 -11.48
N ALA A 48 -1.54 -13.72 -10.53
CA ALA A 48 -1.20 -13.71 -9.09
C ALA A 48 0.27 -14.08 -8.80
N ASP A 49 0.75 -15.21 -9.32
CA ASP A 49 2.14 -15.66 -9.11
C ASP A 49 3.18 -14.62 -9.58
N LEU A 50 2.91 -13.94 -10.70
CA LEU A 50 3.79 -12.88 -11.19
C LEU A 50 3.68 -11.61 -10.35
N VAL A 51 2.50 -11.29 -9.83
CA VAL A 51 2.31 -10.16 -8.90
C VAL A 51 3.12 -10.38 -7.62
N GLU A 52 3.15 -11.60 -7.09
CA GLU A 52 3.97 -11.96 -5.92
C GLU A 52 5.47 -11.77 -6.21
N LEU A 53 5.95 -12.30 -7.34
CA LEU A 53 7.36 -12.13 -7.74
C LEU A 53 7.73 -10.65 -7.95
N LEU A 54 6.83 -9.87 -8.55
CA LEU A 54 7.04 -8.43 -8.74
C LEU A 54 7.06 -7.69 -7.41
N ALA A 55 6.13 -7.99 -6.51
CA ALA A 55 6.06 -7.38 -5.19
C ALA A 55 7.34 -7.66 -4.38
N ASP A 56 7.81 -8.91 -4.39
CA ASP A 56 9.07 -9.29 -3.75
C ASP A 56 10.28 -8.59 -4.37
N ALA A 57 10.39 -8.60 -5.71
CA ALA A 57 11.49 -7.92 -6.41
C ALA A 57 11.52 -6.41 -6.17
N LEU A 58 10.35 -5.79 -5.99
CA LEU A 58 10.17 -4.36 -5.70
C LEU A 58 10.19 -4.04 -4.20
N ASP A 59 10.28 -5.06 -3.35
CA ASP A 59 10.23 -4.98 -1.88
C ASP A 59 9.00 -4.18 -1.38
N VAL A 60 7.83 -4.59 -1.85
CA VAL A 60 6.51 -4.06 -1.47
C VAL A 60 5.54 -5.20 -1.21
N SER A 61 4.40 -4.91 -0.58
CA SER A 61 3.31 -5.89 -0.46
C SER A 61 2.57 -6.04 -1.79
N THR A 62 1.92 -7.19 -2.01
CA THR A 62 1.12 -7.40 -3.23
C THR A 62 -0.10 -6.46 -3.26
N GLU A 63 -0.62 -6.09 -2.09
CA GLU A 63 -1.66 -5.08 -1.91
C GLU A 63 -1.21 -3.69 -2.38
N ALA A 64 0.08 -3.38 -2.22
CA ALA A 64 0.66 -2.17 -2.78
C ALA A 64 0.69 -2.20 -4.32
N LEU A 65 0.48 -3.32 -5.01
CA LEU A 65 0.31 -3.37 -6.47
C LEU A 65 -1.18 -3.49 -6.89
N ASN A 66 -2.00 -4.16 -6.07
CA ASN A 66 -3.41 -4.45 -6.32
C ASN A 66 -4.39 -3.40 -5.75
N VAL A 67 -4.06 -2.11 -5.84
CA VAL A 67 -4.96 -1.06 -5.34
C VAL A 67 -6.18 -0.93 -6.27
N PRO A 68 -7.41 -0.82 -5.73
CA PRO A 68 -8.60 -0.55 -6.53
C PRO A 68 -8.41 0.64 -7.48
N ASN A 69 -8.99 0.58 -8.67
CA ASN A 69 -8.92 1.71 -9.59
C ASN A 69 -9.76 2.88 -9.06
N ILE A 70 -9.07 3.86 -8.47
CA ILE A 70 -9.63 5.09 -7.90
C ILE A 70 -9.24 6.35 -8.69
N ASP A 71 -8.91 6.22 -9.99
CA ASP A 71 -8.38 7.34 -10.80
C ASP A 71 -9.42 8.37 -11.24
N SER A 72 -10.70 8.12 -10.98
CA SER A 72 -11.75 9.12 -11.18
C SER A 72 -12.33 9.55 -9.84
N TYR A 73 -12.75 10.81 -9.76
CA TYR A 73 -13.48 11.31 -8.59
C TYR A 73 -14.72 10.47 -8.28
N THR A 74 -15.42 9.97 -9.31
CA THR A 74 -16.55 9.05 -9.13
C THR A 74 -16.12 7.72 -8.51
N GLY A 75 -15.03 7.13 -8.99
CA GLY A 75 -14.47 5.89 -8.42
C GLY A 75 -13.99 6.06 -6.97
N LEU A 76 -13.36 7.20 -6.67
CA LEU A 76 -13.01 7.59 -5.31
C LEU A 76 -14.27 7.65 -4.42
N MET A 77 -15.32 8.35 -4.84
CA MET A 77 -16.55 8.48 -4.05
C MET A 77 -17.22 7.12 -3.81
N HIS A 78 -17.33 6.25 -4.82
CA HIS A 78 -17.87 4.91 -4.64
C HIS A 78 -17.02 4.03 -3.71
N THR A 79 -15.70 4.23 -3.70
CA THR A 79 -14.81 3.56 -2.74
C THR A 79 -15.12 4.03 -1.33
N LEU A 80 -15.28 5.34 -1.11
CA LEU A 80 -15.64 5.89 0.20
C LEU A 80 -17.02 5.38 0.69
N PHE A 81 -18.01 5.29 -0.20
CA PHE A 81 -19.32 4.72 0.14
C PHE A 81 -19.22 3.24 0.56
N ALA A 82 -18.44 2.44 -0.17
CA ALA A 82 -18.20 1.05 0.20
C ALA A 82 -17.49 0.92 1.57
N LEU A 83 -16.59 1.85 1.92
CA LEU A 83 -15.97 1.88 3.25
C LEU A 83 -16.99 2.18 4.35
N GLU A 84 -17.94 3.08 4.11
CA GLU A 84 -19.05 3.34 5.02
C GLU A 84 -19.94 2.09 5.20
N ASP A 85 -20.34 1.46 4.11
CA ASP A 85 -21.24 0.29 4.13
C ASP A 85 -20.60 -0.96 4.78
N LEU A 86 -19.32 -1.22 4.49
CA LEU A 86 -18.63 -2.45 4.91
C LEU A 86 -17.95 -2.34 6.27
N TYR A 87 -17.34 -1.20 6.56
CA TYR A 87 -16.47 -1.02 7.73
C TYR A 87 -16.98 0.05 8.70
N GLY A 88 -18.13 0.67 8.41
CA GLY A 88 -18.77 1.63 9.31
C GLY A 88 -18.02 2.96 9.41
N PHE A 89 -17.28 3.35 8.36
CA PHE A 89 -16.77 4.72 8.24
C PHE A 89 -17.93 5.71 8.17
N LYS A 90 -17.68 6.94 8.63
CA LYS A 90 -18.63 8.04 8.59
C LYS A 90 -17.94 9.33 8.20
N ILE A 91 -18.64 10.15 7.42
CA ILE A 91 -18.28 11.54 7.19
C ILE A 91 -18.77 12.39 8.35
N ASP A 92 -17.90 13.24 8.89
CA ASP A 92 -18.23 14.19 9.96
C ASP A 92 -17.49 15.52 9.74
N ARG A 93 -17.65 16.46 10.68
CA ARG A 93 -16.94 17.73 10.70
C ARG A 93 -16.14 17.88 12.00
N LEU A 94 -14.84 18.15 11.87
CA LEU A 94 -13.95 18.46 12.98
C LEU A 94 -13.28 19.80 12.70
N ASP A 95 -13.35 20.74 13.65
CA ASP A 95 -12.76 22.09 13.54
C ASP A 95 -13.13 22.84 12.24
N GLY A 96 -14.34 22.61 11.73
CA GLY A 96 -14.84 23.23 10.50
C GLY A 96 -14.49 22.47 9.21
N GLU A 97 -13.61 21.47 9.27
CA GLU A 97 -13.16 20.67 8.13
C GLU A 97 -13.92 19.35 8.02
N ILE A 98 -14.13 18.87 6.79
CA ILE A 98 -14.75 17.56 6.55
C ILE A 98 -13.71 16.48 6.87
N CYS A 99 -14.07 15.52 7.72
CA CYS A 99 -13.23 14.39 8.07
C CYS A 99 -13.95 13.06 7.91
N ILE A 100 -13.16 12.00 7.77
CA ILE A 100 -13.62 10.61 7.81
C ILE A 100 -13.27 10.04 9.19
N ARG A 101 -14.25 9.47 9.89
CA ARG A 101 -14.05 8.80 11.19
C ARG A 101 -14.65 7.41 11.21
N ILE A 102 -14.20 6.57 12.14
CA ILE A 102 -14.82 5.26 12.40
C ILE A 102 -16.03 5.43 13.33
N ASN A 103 -17.14 4.74 13.05
CA ASN A 103 -18.30 4.74 13.92
C ASN A 103 -18.06 3.92 15.22
N ARG A 104 -18.14 4.59 16.38
CA ARG A 104 -18.03 3.96 17.72
C ARG A 104 -19.20 3.05 18.09
N GLN A 105 -20.32 3.14 17.40
CA GLN A 105 -21.53 2.37 17.73
C GLN A 105 -21.40 0.87 17.45
N ASN A 106 -20.47 0.48 16.56
CA ASN A 106 -20.17 -0.93 16.29
C ASN A 106 -18.88 -1.32 17.00
N GLY A 107 -18.98 -1.75 18.26
CA GLY A 107 -17.83 -1.93 19.16
C GLY A 107 -16.73 -2.86 18.62
N SER A 108 -17.07 -3.98 17.99
CA SER A 108 -16.09 -4.94 17.46
C SER A 108 -15.39 -4.41 16.20
N THR A 109 -16.14 -3.81 15.29
CA THR A 109 -15.58 -3.19 14.07
C THR A 109 -14.73 -1.98 14.44
N PHE A 110 -15.19 -1.18 15.39
CA PHE A 110 -14.46 -0.04 15.92
C PHE A 110 -13.11 -0.46 16.50
N ALA A 111 -13.09 -1.46 17.40
CA ALA A 111 -11.84 -1.94 18.00
C ALA A 111 -10.85 -2.47 16.94
N LYS A 112 -11.33 -3.27 15.99
CA LYS A 112 -10.49 -3.81 14.92
C LYS A 112 -9.93 -2.71 14.02
N MET A 113 -10.77 -1.78 13.57
CA MET A 113 -10.34 -0.68 12.70
C MET A 113 -9.41 0.28 13.42
N THR A 114 -9.67 0.56 14.70
CA THR A 114 -8.79 1.41 15.53
C THR A 114 -7.39 0.79 15.62
N GLY A 115 -7.28 -0.50 15.92
CA GLY A 115 -5.97 -1.18 15.95
C GLY A 115 -5.24 -1.24 14.60
N LEU A 116 -5.96 -1.12 13.46
CA LEU A 116 -5.35 -1.00 12.14
C LEU A 116 -4.90 0.44 11.82
N LEU A 117 -5.62 1.45 12.33
CA LEU A 117 -5.33 2.86 12.07
C LEU A 117 -4.31 3.45 13.04
N GLU A 118 -4.25 3.00 14.29
CA GLU A 118 -3.30 3.49 15.31
C GLU A 118 -1.84 3.44 14.83
N PRO A 119 -1.33 2.30 14.30
CA PRO A 119 0.01 2.26 13.73
C PRO A 119 0.26 3.27 12.61
N TRP A 120 -0.75 3.50 11.77
CA TRP A 120 -0.65 4.45 10.68
C TRP A 120 -0.63 5.88 11.20
N GLU A 121 -1.47 6.19 12.19
CA GLU A 121 -1.48 7.49 12.87
C GLU A 121 -0.12 7.79 13.50
N GLU A 122 0.46 6.84 14.24
CA GLU A 122 1.78 6.98 14.85
C GLU A 122 2.85 7.32 13.81
N MET A 123 2.91 6.58 12.71
CA MET A 123 3.87 6.83 11.63
C MET A 123 3.62 8.18 10.94
N ALA A 124 2.36 8.58 10.77
CA ALA A 124 2.02 9.89 10.22
C ALA A 124 2.36 11.05 11.18
N GLN A 125 2.28 10.84 12.49
CA GLN A 125 2.73 11.82 13.49
C GLN A 125 4.25 11.95 13.48
N LYS A 126 5.00 10.84 13.49
CA LYS A 126 6.47 10.84 13.39
C LYS A 126 6.95 11.59 12.15
N TYR A 127 6.31 11.36 11.00
CA TYR A 127 6.62 12.09 9.77
C TYR A 127 6.31 13.59 9.90
N ARG A 128 5.13 13.96 10.43
CA ARG A 128 4.75 15.38 10.65
C ARG A 128 5.69 16.11 11.60
N ASN A 129 6.21 15.41 12.60
CA ASN A 129 7.15 15.94 13.59
C ASN A 129 8.60 15.98 13.07
N GLY A 130 8.87 15.42 11.88
CA GLY A 130 10.22 15.33 11.31
C GLY A 130 11.11 14.27 11.95
N GLU A 131 10.54 13.32 12.70
CA GLU A 131 11.27 12.20 13.32
C GLU A 131 11.69 11.14 12.29
N ILE A 132 10.95 11.04 11.19
CA ILE A 132 11.25 10.18 10.04
C ILE A 132 11.13 10.97 8.74
N SER A 133 11.91 10.58 7.75
CA SER A 133 11.85 11.11 6.40
C SER A 133 10.57 10.67 5.66
N ARG A 134 10.26 11.34 4.54
CA ARG A 134 9.15 10.94 3.66
C ARG A 134 9.39 9.55 3.09
N GLU A 135 10.65 9.25 2.79
CA GLU A 135 11.10 7.96 2.27
C GLU A 135 10.83 6.84 3.28
N GLU A 136 11.18 7.03 4.55
CA GLU A 136 10.91 6.05 5.61
C GLU A 136 9.41 5.83 5.82
N TYR A 137 8.62 6.91 5.83
CA TYR A 137 7.16 6.82 5.93
C TYR A 137 6.55 6.06 4.73
N ASP A 138 7.00 6.36 3.52
CA ASP A 138 6.55 5.70 2.30
C ASP A 138 6.93 4.21 2.29
N GLN A 139 8.17 3.87 2.67
CA GLN A 139 8.64 2.49 2.80
C GLN A 139 7.80 1.67 3.78
N TRP A 140 7.46 2.26 4.94
CA TRP A 140 6.58 1.61 5.90
C TRP A 140 5.22 1.28 5.29
N ARG A 141 4.60 2.24 4.59
CA ARG A 141 3.29 2.05 3.92
C ARG A 141 3.35 0.99 2.83
N TYR A 142 4.44 0.93 2.06
CA TYR A 142 4.57 0.00 0.95
C TYR A 142 4.88 -1.44 1.38
N ARG A 143 5.45 -1.64 2.57
CA ARG A 143 5.74 -2.95 3.15
C ARG A 143 4.66 -3.45 4.11
N TYR A 144 3.64 -2.66 4.42
CA TYR A 144 2.51 -3.10 5.24
C TYR A 144 1.79 -4.31 4.58
N PRO A 145 1.44 -5.39 5.32
CA PRO A 145 1.48 -5.51 6.78
C PRO A 145 2.79 -6.08 7.38
N ARG A 146 3.77 -6.45 6.54
CA ARG A 146 5.03 -7.06 7.00
C ARG A 146 5.81 -6.13 7.95
N SER A 147 5.88 -4.85 7.61
CA SER A 147 6.51 -3.81 8.45
C SER A 147 5.92 -3.78 9.87
N GLU A 148 4.60 -3.92 10.00
CA GLU A 148 3.92 -3.94 11.30
C GLU A 148 4.14 -5.24 12.06
N ALA A 149 4.09 -6.38 11.37
CA ALA A 149 4.39 -7.67 11.99
C ALA A 149 5.84 -7.74 12.54
N GLU A 150 6.80 -7.13 11.85
CA GLU A 150 8.19 -6.99 12.30
C GLU A 150 8.28 -6.09 13.55
N ARG A 151 7.54 -4.97 13.57
CA ARG A 151 7.51 -4.02 14.68
C ARG A 151 6.96 -4.64 15.97
N VAL A 152 5.85 -5.37 15.88
CA VAL A 152 5.23 -6.06 17.04
C VAL A 152 6.19 -7.10 17.62
N LYS A 153 6.89 -7.87 16.77
CA LYS A 153 7.89 -8.86 17.21
C LYS A 153 9.11 -8.22 17.89
N LEU A 154 9.51 -7.03 17.47
CA LEU A 154 10.63 -6.31 18.07
C LEU A 154 10.25 -5.81 19.48
N ASN A 155 9.07 -5.21 19.60
CA ASN A 155 8.56 -4.68 20.87
C ASN A 155 8.29 -5.77 21.91
N SER A 156 7.86 -6.97 21.48
CA SER A 156 7.68 -8.10 22.40
C SER A 156 9.00 -8.60 22.98
N LYS A 157 10.09 -8.57 22.20
CA LYS A 157 11.42 -8.99 22.67
C LYS A 157 12.06 -7.98 23.63
N SER A 158 11.89 -6.68 23.38
CA SER A 158 12.40 -5.62 24.28
C SER A 158 11.64 -5.50 25.59
N SER A 159 10.51 -6.22 25.75
CA SER A 159 9.73 -6.27 27.00
C SER A 159 10.09 -7.47 27.88
N GLU A 160 10.92 -8.40 27.37
CA GLU A 160 11.38 -9.61 28.05
C GLU A 160 12.83 -9.50 28.57
N GLU A 161 13.52 -8.39 28.28
CA GLU A 161 14.85 -8.00 28.79
C GLU A 161 14.74 -6.92 29.87
#